data_AF-A0A849I3U1-F1
#
_entry.id   AF-A0A849I3U1-F1
#
_cell.length_a   1.000
_cell.length_b   1.000
_cell.length_c   1.000
_cell.angle_alpha   90.00
_cell.angle_beta   90.00
_cell.angle_gamma   90.00
#
_symmetry.space_group_name_H-M   'P 1'
#
loop_
_entity.id
_entity.type
_entity.pdbx_description
1 polymer ?
#
loop_
_entity_poly.entity_id
_entity_poly.type
_entity_poly.pdbx_seq_one_letter_code
_entity_poly.pdbx_strand_id
1 'polypeptide(L)'
;MFKQLCSLTMLLGFCVLSPLAQADSYYCSTQGGNGYINTGDSIQKVQTTCGAPTTNVQQQTPTTAQQQNESWVYSAGMTTPPNTNGFVISPQVARTNEVVPAITFQIVNNQITSISSANHGSASQFRCPTTGQTIQIGATTDQLVKACGEPTTRDRSTQQVNVPAHVVNTWSYQVNSYSKPLILQFQDGVLVKIQP
;
A
#
# COMPACT_ATOMS: atom_id res chain seq x y z
N MET A 1 -3.67 -37.51 -51.08
CA MET A 1 -3.51 -36.08 -50.69
C MET A 1 -4.68 -35.73 -49.78
N PHE A 2 -4.67 -36.08 -48.50
CA PHE A 2 -3.97 -35.45 -47.36
C PHE A 2 -4.25 -33.94 -47.20
N LYS A 3 -5.07 -33.65 -46.17
CA LYS A 3 -5.08 -32.46 -45.28
C LYS A 3 -5.59 -31.12 -45.85
N GLN A 4 -6.80 -30.77 -45.44
CA GLN A 4 -7.05 -29.45 -44.84
C GLN A 4 -8.08 -29.61 -43.71
N LEU A 5 -7.56 -30.02 -42.55
CA LEU A 5 -8.22 -30.02 -41.26
C LEU A 5 -7.99 -28.65 -40.60
N CYS A 6 -9.00 -28.18 -39.87
CA CYS A 6 -8.90 -27.33 -38.70
C CYS A 6 -8.15 -25.99 -38.84
N SER A 7 -8.92 -24.90 -38.97
CA SER A 7 -8.65 -23.71 -38.16
C SER A 7 -9.97 -23.01 -37.84
N LEU A 8 -10.77 -23.67 -36.99
CA LEU A 8 -11.91 -23.07 -36.30
C LEU A 8 -11.45 -22.83 -34.86
N THR A 9 -10.61 -21.81 -34.65
CA THR A 9 -10.16 -21.42 -33.31
C THR A 9 -11.24 -20.56 -32.69
N MET A 10 -12.11 -21.23 -31.93
CA MET A 10 -12.98 -20.68 -30.91
C MET A 10 -12.16 -19.78 -29.96
N LEU A 11 -12.14 -18.47 -30.22
CA LEU A 11 -11.71 -17.46 -29.26
C LEU A 11 -12.89 -17.14 -28.33
N LEU A 12 -13.24 -18.13 -27.52
CA LEU A 12 -14.14 -18.01 -26.37
C LEU A 12 -13.24 -18.00 -25.13
N GLY A 13 -12.87 -16.83 -24.65
CA GLY A 13 -12.00 -16.74 -23.47
C GLY A 13 -11.70 -15.32 -23.07
N PHE A 14 -12.12 -14.99 -21.84
CA PHE A 14 -11.89 -13.74 -21.12
C PHE A 14 -12.78 -12.54 -21.49
N CYS A 15 -14.06 -12.66 -21.12
CA CYS A 15 -14.80 -11.50 -20.61
C CYS A 15 -14.12 -11.09 -19.29
N VAL A 16 -13.16 -10.18 -19.37
CA VAL A 16 -12.58 -9.51 -18.20
C VAL A 16 -13.71 -8.68 -17.60
N LEU A 17 -14.41 -9.21 -16.58
CA LEU A 17 -15.34 -8.44 -15.74
C LEU A 17 -14.52 -7.36 -15.04
N SER A 18 -14.34 -6.24 -15.72
CA SER A 18 -13.85 -5.02 -15.10
C SER A 18 -14.93 -4.60 -14.09
N PRO A 19 -14.59 -4.37 -12.82
CA PRO A 19 -15.56 -3.81 -11.88
C PRO A 19 -16.01 -2.47 -12.45
N LEU A 20 -17.28 -2.39 -12.84
CA LEU A 20 -17.91 -1.13 -13.21
C LEU A 20 -17.78 -0.22 -11.99
N ALA A 21 -16.87 0.74 -12.05
CA ALA A 21 -16.90 1.89 -11.16
C ALA A 21 -18.27 2.54 -11.37
N GLN A 22 -19.19 2.31 -10.44
CA GLN A 22 -20.49 2.98 -10.46
C GLN A 22 -20.19 4.46 -10.23
N ALA A 23 -20.16 5.22 -11.31
CA ALA A 23 -20.10 6.67 -11.26
C ALA A 23 -21.45 7.14 -10.74
N ASP A 24 -21.57 7.20 -9.41
CA ASP A 24 -22.75 7.73 -8.75
C ASP A 24 -22.78 9.25 -9.01
N SER A 25 -23.65 9.65 -9.93
CA SER A 25 -23.98 11.04 -10.19
C SER A 25 -25.37 11.35 -9.63
N TYR A 26 -25.58 12.55 -9.11
CA TYR A 26 -26.86 12.96 -8.55
C TYR A 26 -27.22 14.38 -8.95
N TYR A 27 -28.48 14.59 -9.32
CA TYR A 27 -28.97 15.90 -9.72
C TYR A 27 -29.56 16.65 -8.52
N CYS A 28 -28.95 17.78 -8.18
CA CYS A 28 -29.47 18.69 -7.17
C CYS A 28 -30.52 19.61 -7.78
N SER A 29 -31.71 19.62 -7.17
CA SER A 29 -32.86 20.44 -7.56
C SER A 29 -33.26 21.46 -6.47
N THR A 30 -32.31 21.88 -5.65
CA THR A 30 -32.57 22.79 -4.53
C THR A 30 -32.65 24.24 -5.00
N GLN A 31 -33.24 25.11 -4.19
CA GLN A 31 -33.31 26.54 -4.51
C GLN A 31 -31.92 27.22 -4.59
N GLY A 32 -30.89 26.61 -4.01
CA GLY A 32 -29.51 27.10 -3.99
C GLY A 32 -28.66 26.70 -5.19
N GLY A 33 -29.14 25.79 -6.06
CA GLY A 33 -28.44 25.40 -7.27
C GLY A 33 -29.08 24.24 -8.02
N ASN A 34 -28.86 24.21 -9.34
CA ASN A 34 -29.37 23.20 -10.27
C ASN A 34 -28.20 22.58 -11.02
N GLY A 35 -27.93 21.29 -10.79
CA GLY A 35 -26.86 20.61 -11.54
C GLY A 35 -26.50 19.23 -10.99
N TYR A 36 -25.62 18.55 -11.72
CA TYR A 36 -25.12 17.24 -11.33
C TYR A 36 -23.87 17.37 -10.47
N ILE A 37 -23.81 16.56 -9.42
CA ILE A 37 -22.61 16.27 -8.65
C ILE A 37 -22.19 14.83 -8.90
N ASN A 38 -20.89 14.56 -8.79
CA ASN A 38 -20.29 13.25 -8.97
C ASN A 38 -19.34 12.93 -7.81
N THR A 39 -19.14 11.65 -7.53
CA THR A 39 -18.01 11.24 -6.70
C THR A 39 -16.70 11.82 -7.27
N GLY A 40 -15.86 12.36 -6.38
CA GLY A 40 -14.68 13.14 -6.75
C GLY A 40 -14.88 14.65 -6.74
N ASP A 41 -16.12 15.16 -6.69
CA ASP A 41 -16.34 16.62 -6.60
C ASP A 41 -15.87 17.19 -5.26
N SER A 42 -15.33 18.41 -5.29
CA SER A 42 -14.94 19.12 -4.07
C SER A 42 -16.15 19.62 -3.28
N ILE A 43 -15.98 19.83 -1.97
CA ILE A 43 -16.96 20.50 -1.11
C ILE A 43 -17.48 21.80 -1.75
N GLN A 44 -16.58 22.64 -2.27
CA GLN A 44 -16.94 23.91 -2.88
C GLN A 44 -17.81 23.70 -4.12
N LYS A 45 -17.46 22.75 -4.99
CA LYS A 45 -18.25 22.41 -6.17
C LYS A 45 -19.64 21.95 -5.77
N VAL A 46 -19.75 21.02 -4.82
CA VAL A 46 -21.04 20.52 -4.35
C VAL A 46 -21.87 21.63 -3.73
N GLN A 47 -21.27 22.49 -2.91
CA GLN A 47 -21.98 23.61 -2.29
C GLN A 47 -22.48 24.64 -3.32
N THR A 48 -21.72 24.89 -4.40
CA THR A 48 -22.19 25.74 -5.50
C THR A 48 -23.29 25.10 -6.35
N THR A 49 -23.31 23.76 -6.45
CA THR A 49 -24.31 23.03 -7.25
C THR A 49 -25.60 22.75 -6.48
N CYS A 50 -25.51 22.47 -5.18
CA CYS A 50 -26.61 21.98 -4.34
C CYS A 50 -27.02 22.95 -3.23
N GLY A 51 -26.28 24.05 -3.04
CA GLY A 51 -26.46 24.99 -1.95
C GLY A 51 -25.85 24.52 -0.62
N ALA A 52 -26.24 25.18 0.47
CA ALA A 52 -25.81 24.80 1.81
C ALA A 52 -26.59 23.57 2.31
N PRO A 53 -25.96 22.63 3.03
CA PRO A 53 -26.64 21.46 3.58
C PRO A 53 -27.55 21.84 4.74
N THR A 54 -28.58 21.02 4.98
CA THR A 54 -29.46 21.12 6.15
C THR A 54 -28.70 20.82 7.44
N THR A 55 -27.85 19.78 7.41
CA THR A 55 -26.95 19.48 8.53
C THR A 55 -25.55 19.13 8.01
N ASN A 56 -24.54 19.44 8.82
CA ASN A 56 -23.15 19.08 8.57
C ASN A 56 -22.57 18.48 9.86
N VAL A 57 -22.17 17.21 9.80
CA VAL A 57 -21.51 16.50 10.89
C VAL A 57 -20.10 16.17 10.46
N GLN A 58 -19.12 16.72 11.17
CA GLN A 58 -17.71 16.43 10.97
C GLN A 58 -17.25 15.40 12.01
N GLN A 59 -16.66 14.30 11.54
CA GLN A 59 -16.12 13.24 12.38
C GLN A 59 -14.71 12.89 11.93
N GLN A 60 -13.78 12.80 12.88
CA GLN A 60 -12.48 12.17 12.64
C GLN A 60 -12.65 10.67 12.76
N THR A 61 -12.39 9.96 11.67
CA THR A 61 -12.49 8.50 11.67
C THR A 61 -11.08 7.92 11.75
N PRO A 62 -10.69 7.29 12.88
CA PRO A 62 -9.43 6.57 12.94
C PRO A 62 -9.51 5.44 11.92
N THR A 63 -8.60 5.48 10.95
CA THR A 63 -8.58 4.50 9.87
C THR A 63 -7.48 3.50 10.18
N THR A 64 -7.82 2.21 10.10
CA THR A 64 -6.83 1.14 10.16
C THR A 64 -6.59 0.65 8.73
N ALA A 65 -5.33 0.63 8.32
CA ALA A 65 -4.94 0.03 7.06
C ALA A 65 -4.29 -1.32 7.34
N GLN A 66 -4.51 -2.30 6.46
CA GLN A 66 -3.69 -3.51 6.47
C GLN A 66 -2.38 -3.21 5.77
N GLN A 67 -1.27 -3.37 6.48
CA GLN A 67 0.07 -3.27 5.93
C GLN A 67 0.69 -4.66 5.89
N GLN A 68 1.25 -5.03 4.74
CA GLN A 68 2.04 -6.24 4.61
C GLN A 68 3.47 -5.94 5.03
N ASN A 69 3.90 -6.64 6.08
CA ASN A 69 5.26 -6.62 6.56
C ASN A 69 5.91 -7.95 6.18
N GLU A 70 7.10 -7.91 5.62
CA GLU A 70 7.92 -9.09 5.39
C GLU A 70 9.19 -9.01 6.24
N SER A 71 9.63 -10.16 6.74
CA SER A 71 10.89 -10.32 7.46
C SER A 71 11.75 -11.28 6.69
N TRP A 72 12.86 -10.79 6.15
CA TRP A 72 13.79 -11.60 5.35
C TRP A 72 15.05 -11.87 6.15
N VAL A 73 15.39 -13.13 6.32
CA VAL A 73 16.55 -13.57 7.11
C VAL A 73 17.62 -14.12 6.19
N TYR A 74 18.84 -13.61 6.36
CA TYR A 74 20.05 -14.09 5.72
C TYR A 74 20.93 -14.75 6.78
N SER A 75 20.99 -16.09 6.75
CA SER A 75 21.80 -16.88 7.68
C SER A 75 23.21 -17.10 7.13
N ALA A 76 24.16 -17.30 8.04
CA ALA A 76 25.57 -17.43 7.68
C ALA A 76 25.87 -18.73 6.90
N GLY A 77 26.02 -18.56 5.59
CA GLY A 77 26.66 -19.48 4.64
C GLY A 77 27.16 -18.74 3.39
N MET A 78 27.09 -17.41 3.40
CA MET A 78 27.58 -16.53 2.34
C MET A 78 29.00 -16.09 2.68
N THR A 79 29.98 -16.68 2.01
CA THR A 79 31.40 -16.40 2.20
C THR A 79 31.74 -14.96 1.79
N THR A 80 32.29 -14.16 2.72
CA THR A 80 32.80 -12.80 2.49
C THR A 80 34.25 -12.81 2.00
N PRO A 81 34.67 -11.88 1.12
CA PRO A 81 36.02 -11.32 1.11
C PRO A 81 36.14 -10.13 2.09
N PRO A 82 37.36 -9.78 2.57
CA PRO A 82 37.54 -8.88 3.72
C PRO A 82 37.44 -7.39 3.39
N ASN A 83 36.98 -6.61 4.39
CA ASN A 83 37.19 -5.16 4.62
C ASN A 83 36.42 -4.19 3.68
N THR A 84 35.97 -2.98 4.05
CA THR A 84 36.20 -2.05 5.16
C THR A 84 34.92 -1.20 5.41
N ASN A 85 34.64 -0.88 6.68
CA ASN A 85 33.78 0.22 7.20
C ASN A 85 32.28 0.29 6.83
N GLY A 86 31.45 -0.36 7.67
CA GLY A 86 29.99 -0.24 7.69
C GLY A 86 29.32 -1.56 8.04
N PHE A 87 29.34 -1.93 9.33
CA PHE A 87 29.07 -3.27 9.87
C PHE A 87 29.92 -4.38 9.22
N VAL A 88 31.12 -4.60 9.78
CA VAL A 88 32.09 -5.58 9.30
C VAL A 88 31.93 -6.85 10.12
N ILE A 89 31.35 -7.91 9.56
CA ILE A 89 31.67 -9.27 10.01
C ILE A 89 33.03 -9.56 9.38
N SER A 90 34.09 -9.23 10.11
CA SER A 90 35.44 -9.52 9.66
C SER A 90 35.54 -11.04 9.46
N PRO A 91 36.17 -11.56 8.40
CA PRO A 91 36.67 -12.91 8.44
C PRO A 91 37.86 -12.91 9.41
N GLN A 92 37.57 -12.75 10.71
CA GLN A 92 38.42 -13.36 11.69
C GLN A 92 38.33 -14.84 11.34
N VAL A 93 39.47 -15.39 10.92
CA VAL A 93 39.76 -16.82 10.85
C VAL A 93 38.79 -17.52 11.77
N ALA A 94 37.84 -18.27 11.20
CA ALA A 94 36.84 -18.97 11.99
C ALA A 94 37.60 -19.79 13.02
N ARG A 95 37.74 -19.25 14.24
CA ARG A 95 37.96 -20.06 15.42
C ARG A 95 36.74 -20.94 15.39
N THR A 96 36.96 -22.25 15.47
CA THR A 96 36.04 -23.32 15.08
C THR A 96 34.65 -23.33 15.76
N ASN A 97 34.28 -22.26 16.49
CA ASN A 97 33.09 -22.10 17.31
C ASN A 97 32.38 -20.73 17.14
N GLU A 98 32.76 -19.85 16.20
CA GLU A 98 32.15 -18.51 16.07
C GLU A 98 30.87 -18.54 15.22
N VAL A 99 29.72 -18.44 15.88
CA VAL A 99 28.40 -18.39 15.25
C VAL A 99 28.20 -17.01 14.64
N VAL A 100 28.27 -16.90 13.32
CA VAL A 100 27.93 -15.66 12.61
C VAL A 100 26.41 -15.43 12.75
N PRO A 101 25.99 -14.31 13.35
CA PRO A 101 24.57 -14.06 13.60
C PRO A 101 23.83 -13.78 12.29
N ALA A 102 22.63 -14.32 12.17
CA ALA A 102 21.75 -14.03 11.03
C ALA A 102 21.38 -12.53 11.00
N ILE A 103 21.19 -12.03 9.78
CA ILE A 103 20.73 -10.66 9.54
C ILE A 103 19.28 -10.70 9.10
N THR A 104 18.47 -9.86 9.74
CA THR A 104 17.04 -9.73 9.47
C THR A 104 16.76 -8.37 8.87
N PHE A 105 16.08 -8.36 7.72
CA PHE A 105 15.56 -7.17 7.07
C PHE A 105 14.04 -7.12 7.27
N GLN A 106 13.55 -6.04 7.85
CA GLN A 106 12.12 -5.76 7.85
C GLN A 106 11.79 -4.98 6.58
N ILE A 107 10.78 -5.45 5.87
CA ILE A 107 10.36 -4.92 4.58
C ILE A 107 8.89 -4.52 4.68
N VAL A 108 8.60 -3.30 4.24
CA VAL A 108 7.25 -2.75 4.16
C VAL A 108 7.11 -2.12 2.79
N ASN A 109 6.01 -2.38 2.09
CA ASN A 109 5.74 -1.80 0.77
C ASN A 109 6.94 -1.95 -0.20
N ASN A 110 7.55 -3.13 -0.21
CA ASN A 110 8.70 -3.47 -1.05
C ASN A 110 10.00 -2.69 -0.75
N GLN A 111 10.10 -2.05 0.41
CA GLN A 111 11.27 -1.29 0.85
C GLN A 111 11.75 -1.74 2.23
N ILE A 112 13.06 -1.71 2.44
CA ILE A 112 13.67 -2.01 3.74
C ILE A 112 13.38 -0.89 4.72
N THR A 113 12.75 -1.21 5.84
CA THR A 113 12.47 -0.26 6.93
C THR A 113 13.38 -0.44 8.12
N SER A 114 13.93 -1.65 8.31
CA SER A 114 14.87 -1.94 9.38
C SER A 114 15.85 -3.03 8.94
N ILE A 115 17.08 -2.90 9.43
CA ILE A 115 18.14 -3.89 9.29
C ILE A 115 18.57 -4.23 10.72
N SER A 116 18.51 -5.49 11.12
CA SER A 116 18.94 -5.89 12.46
C SER A 116 19.70 -7.21 12.47
N SER A 117 20.51 -7.41 13.51
CA SER A 117 21.20 -8.66 13.79
C SER A 117 20.91 -9.08 15.23
N ALA A 118 20.77 -10.39 15.46
CA ALA A 118 20.46 -10.96 16.77
C ALA A 118 21.40 -10.45 17.89
N ASN A 119 22.66 -10.17 17.57
CA ASN A 119 23.68 -9.80 18.56
C ASN A 119 24.08 -8.32 18.55
N HIS A 120 23.61 -7.53 17.57
CA HIS A 120 24.14 -6.17 17.35
C HIS A 120 23.06 -5.08 17.19
N GLY A 121 21.78 -5.42 17.36
CA GLY A 121 20.70 -4.44 17.27
C GLY A 121 20.46 -3.97 15.83
N SER A 122 19.96 -2.74 15.68
CA SER A 122 19.59 -2.16 14.37
C SER A 122 20.73 -1.37 13.73
N ALA A 123 20.84 -1.43 12.40
CA ALA A 123 21.81 -0.70 11.60
C ALA A 123 21.11 0.13 10.50
N SER A 124 21.76 1.20 10.04
CA SER A 124 21.27 2.01 8.91
C SER A 124 21.68 1.44 7.54
N GLN A 125 22.70 0.58 7.52
CA GLN A 125 23.23 -0.04 6.33
C GLN A 125 23.83 -1.42 6.61
N PHE A 126 23.87 -2.27 5.59
CA PHE A 126 24.46 -3.59 5.61
C PHE A 126 25.28 -3.84 4.36
N ARG A 127 26.50 -4.37 4.51
CA ARG A 127 27.33 -4.75 3.38
C ARG A 127 27.14 -6.22 3.05
N CYS A 128 26.61 -6.47 1.86
CA CYS A 128 26.35 -7.81 1.35
C CYS A 128 27.67 -8.58 1.17
N PRO A 129 27.77 -9.80 1.72
CA PRO A 129 29.01 -10.57 1.72
C PRO A 129 29.42 -11.08 0.34
N THR A 130 28.45 -11.43 -0.51
CA THR A 130 28.65 -12.05 -1.81
C THR A 130 29.15 -11.09 -2.88
N THR A 131 28.63 -9.86 -2.90
CA THR A 131 28.96 -8.86 -3.92
C THR A 131 29.80 -7.70 -3.39
N GLY A 132 29.90 -7.54 -2.07
CA GLY A 132 30.53 -6.38 -1.42
C GLY A 132 29.72 -5.09 -1.53
N GLN A 133 28.52 -5.12 -2.13
CA GLN A 133 27.63 -3.97 -2.24
C GLN A 133 26.98 -3.64 -0.89
N THR A 134 26.74 -2.36 -0.63
CA THR A 134 26.06 -1.89 0.57
C THR A 134 24.59 -1.63 0.27
N ILE A 135 23.72 -2.14 1.13
CA ILE A 135 22.29 -1.89 1.16
C ILE A 135 21.96 -1.01 2.36
N GLN A 136 21.00 -0.10 2.18
CA GLN A 136 20.60 0.86 3.21
C GLN A 136 19.08 0.81 3.40
N ILE A 137 18.61 1.36 4.52
CA ILE A 137 17.18 1.59 4.74
C ILE A 137 16.60 2.41 3.56
N GLY A 138 15.42 2.02 3.09
CA GLY A 138 14.75 2.58 1.92
C GLY A 138 15.07 1.88 0.60
N ALA A 139 16.11 1.03 0.54
CA ALA A 139 16.37 0.22 -0.65
C ALA A 139 15.22 -0.76 -0.93
N THR A 140 15.01 -1.07 -2.20
CA THR A 140 13.97 -2.02 -2.63
C THR A 140 14.39 -3.47 -2.39
N THR A 141 13.42 -4.37 -2.33
CA THR A 141 13.69 -5.82 -2.29
C THR A 141 14.52 -6.29 -3.48
N ASP A 142 14.28 -5.76 -4.69
CA ASP A 142 15.07 -6.10 -5.88
C ASP A 142 16.54 -5.66 -5.74
N GLN A 143 16.78 -4.48 -5.16
CA GLN A 143 18.13 -4.02 -4.85
C GLN A 143 18.79 -4.93 -3.82
N LEU A 144 18.05 -5.34 -2.79
CA LEU A 144 18.51 -6.27 -1.77
C LEU A 144 18.88 -7.63 -2.38
N VAL A 145 18.01 -8.23 -3.19
CA VAL A 145 18.29 -9.52 -3.86
C VAL A 145 19.48 -9.41 -4.79
N LYS A 146 19.58 -8.32 -5.56
CA LYS A 146 20.70 -8.10 -6.48
C LYS A 146 22.03 -7.98 -5.73
N ALA A 147 22.04 -7.36 -4.55
CA ALA A 147 23.25 -7.13 -3.78
C ALA A 147 23.62 -8.34 -2.90
N CYS A 148 22.65 -8.95 -2.23
CA CYS A 148 22.89 -9.99 -1.22
C CYS A 148 22.53 -11.41 -1.69
N GLY A 149 21.82 -11.55 -2.82
CA GLY A 149 21.25 -12.81 -3.28
C GLY A 149 19.89 -13.09 -2.65
N GLU A 150 19.41 -14.32 -2.79
CA GLU A 150 18.15 -14.75 -2.21
C GLU A 150 18.24 -14.94 -0.69
N PRO A 151 17.24 -14.50 0.10
CA PRO A 151 17.22 -14.73 1.55
C PRO A 151 17.04 -16.21 1.87
N THR A 152 17.57 -16.64 3.01
CA THR A 152 17.39 -18.00 3.53
C THR A 152 15.95 -18.24 3.97
N THR A 153 15.29 -17.22 4.52
CA THR A 153 13.91 -17.30 4.98
C THR A 153 13.17 -16.01 4.67
N ARG A 154 11.90 -16.13 4.27
CA ARG A 154 10.98 -15.02 4.05
C ARG A 154 9.71 -15.28 4.85
N ASP A 155 9.50 -14.50 5.90
CA ASP A 155 8.28 -14.54 6.69
C ASP A 155 7.39 -13.37 6.30
N ARG A 156 6.10 -13.64 6.08
CA ARG A 156 5.11 -12.62 5.74
C ARG A 156 4.09 -12.49 6.86
N SER A 157 3.82 -11.26 7.26
CA SER A 157 2.81 -10.95 8.27
C SER A 157 1.98 -9.76 7.82
N THR A 158 0.67 -9.83 8.05
CA THR A 158 -0.21 -8.68 7.86
C THR A 158 -0.46 -8.06 9.22
N GLN A 159 -0.16 -6.77 9.35
CA GLN A 159 -0.43 -6.01 10.57
C GLN A 159 -1.43 -4.89 10.27
N GLN A 160 -2.36 -4.67 11.19
CA GLN A 160 -3.17 -3.46 11.17
C GLN A 160 -2.32 -2.30 11.68
N VAL A 161 -2.11 -1.32 10.83
CA VAL A 161 -1.42 -0.08 11.19
C VAL A 161 -2.43 1.04 11.31
N ASN A 162 -2.25 1.90 12.31
CA ASN A 162 -3.00 3.14 12.41
C ASN A 162 -2.50 4.07 11.32
N VAL A 163 -3.36 4.39 10.36
CA VAL A 163 -3.09 5.47 9.40
C VAL A 163 -3.69 6.77 9.95
N PRO A 164 -3.18 7.94 9.50
CA PRO A 164 -3.71 9.22 9.93
C PRO A 164 -5.24 9.25 9.83
N ALA A 165 -5.90 9.78 10.85
CA ALA A 165 -7.35 9.89 10.85
C ALA A 165 -7.79 10.79 9.70
N HIS A 166 -8.74 10.31 8.90
CA HIS A 166 -9.35 11.11 7.86
C HIS A 166 -10.50 11.92 8.44
N VAL A 167 -10.67 13.14 7.93
CA VAL A 167 -11.81 13.98 8.27
C VAL A 167 -12.96 13.59 7.36
N VAL A 168 -14.01 13.04 7.95
CA VAL A 168 -15.25 12.72 7.25
C VAL A 168 -16.30 13.77 7.57
N ASN A 169 -16.79 14.47 6.55
CA ASN A 169 -17.94 15.36 6.67
C ASN A 169 -19.16 14.66 6.09
N THR A 170 -20.20 14.49 6.90
CA THR A 170 -21.51 13.99 6.44
C THR A 170 -22.46 15.15 6.35
N TRP A 171 -22.91 15.43 5.13
CA TRP A 171 -23.89 16.47 4.83
C TRP A 171 -25.24 15.83 4.55
N SER A 172 -26.31 16.39 5.10
CA SER A 172 -27.67 16.00 4.75
C SER A 172 -28.41 17.15 4.08
N TYR A 173 -29.20 16.83 3.06
CA TYR A 173 -30.14 17.74 2.42
C TYR A 173 -31.53 17.18 2.57
N GLN A 174 -32.41 17.93 3.24
CA GLN A 174 -33.79 17.54 3.41
C GLN A 174 -34.70 18.55 2.72
N VAL A 175 -35.39 18.10 1.67
CA VAL A 175 -36.30 18.94 0.87
C VAL A 175 -37.59 19.22 1.66
N ASN A 176 -38.14 18.19 2.32
CA ASN A 176 -39.29 18.32 3.20
C ASN A 176 -39.31 17.22 4.27
N SER A 177 -40.27 17.29 5.21
CA SER A 177 -40.40 16.36 6.34
C SER A 177 -40.79 14.92 5.97
N TYR A 178 -41.25 14.67 4.74
CA TYR A 178 -41.74 13.37 4.28
C TYR A 178 -40.79 12.68 3.29
N SER A 179 -39.88 13.43 2.67
CA SER A 179 -38.84 12.89 1.80
C SER A 179 -37.67 12.31 2.59
N LYS A 180 -37.07 11.22 2.10
CA LYS A 180 -35.78 10.76 2.59
C LYS A 180 -34.72 11.85 2.34
N PRO A 181 -33.85 12.14 3.31
CA PRO A 181 -32.77 13.10 3.11
C PRO A 181 -31.70 12.52 2.19
N LEU A 182 -31.18 13.35 1.29
CA LEU A 182 -29.97 13.04 0.54
C LEU A 182 -28.77 13.17 1.48
N ILE A 183 -28.00 12.09 1.63
CA ILE A 183 -26.79 12.06 2.45
C ILE A 183 -25.56 12.05 1.54
N LEU A 184 -24.69 13.03 1.73
CA LEU A 184 -23.41 13.14 1.05
C LEU A 184 -22.29 12.94 2.06
N GLN A 185 -21.30 12.11 1.74
CA GLN A 185 -20.10 11.96 2.57
C GLN A 185 -18.88 12.45 1.83
N PHE A 186 -18.12 13.31 2.51
CA PHE A 186 -16.85 13.82 2.04
C PHE A 186 -15.73 13.24 2.88
N GLN A 187 -14.67 12.79 2.23
CA GLN A 187 -13.42 12.41 2.88
C GLN A 187 -12.33 13.36 2.40
N ASP A 188 -11.68 14.04 3.34
CA ASP A 188 -10.61 15.01 3.06
C ASP A 188 -11.02 16.11 2.05
N GLY A 189 -12.29 16.52 2.11
CA GLY A 189 -12.83 17.59 1.25
C GLY A 189 -13.36 17.15 -0.12
N VAL A 190 -13.33 15.85 -0.41
CA VAL A 190 -13.79 15.27 -1.69
C VAL A 190 -15.01 14.38 -1.47
N LEU A 191 -16.03 14.50 -2.33
CA LEU A 191 -17.24 13.69 -2.27
C LEU A 191 -16.92 12.23 -2.60
N VAL A 192 -17.11 11.33 -1.63
CA VAL A 192 -16.81 9.89 -1.78
C VAL A 192 -18.06 9.03 -1.84
N LYS A 193 -19.20 9.52 -1.35
CA LYS A 193 -20.45 8.76 -1.33
C LYS A 193 -21.66 9.67 -1.49
N ILE A 194 -22.61 9.21 -2.30
CA ILE A 194 -23.92 9.81 -2.49
C ILE A 194 -24.98 8.76 -2.11
N GLN A 195 -25.91 9.11 -1.23
CA GLN A 195 -26.99 8.23 -0.81
C GLN A 195 -28.34 8.99 -0.85
N PRO A 196 -29.16 8.76 -1.88
CA PRO A 196 -30.45 9.43 -2.06
C PRO A 196 -31.57 8.88 -1.15
#